data_AF-A0A7C0WQA7-F1
#
_entry.id   AF-A0A7C0WQA7-F1
#
_cell.length_a   1.000
_cell.length_b   1.000
_cell.length_c   1.000
_cell.angle_alpha   90.00
_cell.angle_beta   90.00
_cell.angle_gamma   90.00
#
_symmetry.space_group_name_H-M   'P 1'
#
loop_
_entity.id
_entity.type
_entity.pdbx_description
1 polymer ?
#
loop_
_entity_poly.entity_id
_entity_poly.type
_entity_poly.pdbx_seq_one_letter_code
_entity_poly.pdbx_strand_id
1 'polypeptide(L)'
;MYLSRNLEQLKEYARDRYQTDPQRRYGILASSKFRKVREWGVQPARYNFWYYGQWYEAPRDDPRSCCQMNLAISEFGSQGLELDLPILCWGPDLIWNDDHWQVKVGRARLVKDPEKIRMNAYRVLPGDYFNQMT
;
A
#
# COMPACT_ATOMS: atom_id res chain seq x y z
N MET A 1 2.31 -0.47 13.55
CA MET A 1 1.65 0.06 12.33
C MET A 1 1.33 1.53 12.58
N TYR A 2 1.61 2.41 11.62
CA TYR A 2 1.20 3.83 11.68
C TYR A 2 0.00 4.03 10.76
N LEU A 3 -1.01 4.77 11.22
CA LEU A 3 -2.18 5.13 10.44
C LEU A 3 -2.27 6.65 10.36
N SER A 4 -2.42 7.18 9.14
CA SER A 4 -2.66 8.60 8.92
C SER A 4 -3.58 8.79 7.72
N ARG A 5 -4.39 9.85 7.79
CA ARG A 5 -5.17 10.35 6.63
C ARG A 5 -4.38 11.39 5.83
N ASN A 6 -3.13 11.66 6.20
CA ASN A 6 -2.23 12.55 5.47
C ASN A 6 -1.10 11.73 4.81
N LEU A 7 -1.17 11.58 3.49
CA LEU A 7 -0.21 10.79 2.73
C LEU A 7 1.20 11.43 2.71
N GLU A 8 1.28 12.76 2.66
CA GLU A 8 2.58 13.46 2.66
C GLU A 8 3.32 13.26 3.98
N GLN A 9 2.62 13.27 5.11
CA GLN A 9 3.21 12.95 6.41
C GLN A 9 3.82 11.54 6.44
N LEU A 10 3.16 10.55 5.81
CA LEU A 10 3.69 9.18 5.73
C LEU A 10 4.92 9.09 4.82
N LYS A 11 4.92 9.86 3.71
CA LYS A 11 6.07 9.95 2.79
C LYS A 11 7.28 10.57 3.50
N GLU A 12 7.08 11.68 4.21
CA GLU A 12 8.12 12.34 5.00
C GLU A 12 8.70 11.39 6.05
N TYR A 13 7.83 10.73 6.82
CA TYR A 13 8.26 9.73 7.81
C TYR A 13 9.12 8.62 7.19
N ALA A 14 8.74 8.09 6.03
CA ALA A 14 9.51 7.05 5.34
C ALA A 14 10.89 7.56 4.87
N ARG A 15 10.95 8.77 4.33
CA ARG A 15 12.21 9.41 3.89
C ARG A 15 13.14 9.65 5.08
N ASP A 16 12.63 10.22 6.16
CA ASP A 16 13.41 10.55 7.35
C ASP A 16 13.94 9.30 8.04
N ARG A 17 13.10 8.25 8.13
CA ARG A 17 13.49 6.97 8.73
C ARG A 17 14.68 6.31 8.02
N TYR A 18 14.75 6.43 6.71
CA TYR A 18 15.79 5.77 5.89
C TYR A 18 16.76 6.77 5.24
N GLN A 19 16.84 7.99 5.76
CA GLN A 19 17.69 9.04 5.19
C GLN A 19 19.17 8.62 5.08
N THR A 20 19.65 7.82 6.04
CA THR A 20 21.04 7.33 6.15
C THR A 20 21.25 5.93 5.57
N ASP A 21 20.20 5.27 5.07
CA ASP A 21 20.27 3.89 4.56
C ASP A 21 19.74 3.82 3.12
N PRO A 22 20.59 4.06 2.10
CA PRO A 22 20.18 4.13 0.71
C PRO A 22 19.76 2.77 0.11
N GLN A 23 20.03 1.66 0.80
CA GLN A 23 19.64 0.32 0.36
C GLN A 23 18.18 0.00 0.70
N ARG A 24 17.56 0.78 1.58
CA ARG A 24 16.18 0.54 1.99
C ARG A 24 15.21 0.90 0.88
N ARG A 25 14.15 0.10 0.78
CA ARG A 25 13.07 0.23 -0.18
C ARG A 25 11.78 0.52 0.56
N TYR A 26 11.26 1.71 0.32
CA TYR A 26 9.97 2.16 0.83
C TYR A 26 9.18 2.67 -0.37
N GLY A 27 7.89 2.36 -0.40
CA GLY A 27 7.08 2.59 -1.58
C GLY A 27 5.61 2.55 -1.26
N ILE A 28 4.80 3.00 -2.20
CA ILE A 28 3.36 3.04 -2.04
C ILE A 28 2.73 1.82 -2.69
N LEU A 29 1.92 1.12 -1.91
CA LEU A 29 1.02 0.08 -2.37
C LEU A 29 -0.39 0.65 -2.29
N ALA A 30 -1.16 0.58 -3.37
CA ALA A 30 -2.55 1.02 -3.37
C ALA A 30 -3.46 -0.15 -3.74
N SER A 31 -4.63 -0.22 -3.11
CA SER A 31 -5.64 -1.20 -3.51
C SER A 31 -5.91 -1.11 -5.02
N SER A 32 -5.97 -2.27 -5.68
CA SER A 32 -6.42 -2.39 -7.07
C SER A 32 -7.79 -1.75 -7.34
N LYS A 33 -8.61 -1.56 -6.30
CA LYS A 33 -9.91 -0.90 -6.37
C LYS A 33 -9.86 0.61 -6.07
N PHE A 34 -8.74 1.13 -5.57
CA PHE A 34 -8.59 2.54 -5.28
C PHE A 34 -8.22 3.35 -6.53
N ARG A 35 -9.23 3.61 -7.38
CA ARG A 35 -9.07 4.35 -8.65
C ARG A 35 -8.71 5.83 -8.49
N LYS A 36 -8.83 6.36 -7.27
CA LYS A 36 -8.69 7.79 -6.95
C LYS A 36 -7.36 8.15 -6.29
N VAL A 37 -6.39 7.24 -6.25
CA VAL A 37 -5.06 7.50 -5.67
C VAL A 37 -4.34 8.72 -6.31
N ARG A 38 -4.71 9.05 -7.57
CA ARG A 38 -4.24 10.28 -8.25
C ARG A 38 -4.64 11.58 -7.57
N GLU A 39 -5.78 11.60 -6.88
CA GLU A 39 -6.24 12.76 -6.10
C GLU A 39 -5.26 13.06 -4.93
N TRP A 40 -4.41 12.08 -4.58
CA TRP A 40 -3.37 12.18 -3.54
C TRP A 40 -1.97 12.38 -4.13
N GLY A 41 -1.86 12.82 -5.39
CA GLY A 41 -0.58 13.10 -6.04
C GLY A 41 0.23 11.85 -6.44
N VAL A 42 -0.38 10.66 -6.46
CA VAL A 42 0.30 9.41 -6.77
C VAL A 42 -0.33 8.74 -8.00
N GLN A 43 0.51 8.33 -8.94
CA GLN A 43 0.07 7.63 -10.14
C GLN A 43 -0.14 6.14 -9.84
N PRO A 44 -1.33 5.56 -10.12
CA PRO A 44 -1.45 4.11 -10.08
C PRO A 44 -0.65 3.51 -11.23
N ALA A 45 0.05 2.42 -10.95
CA ALA A 45 0.67 1.59 -11.97
C ALA A 45 -0.39 1.15 -12.98
N ARG A 46 -0.07 1.27 -14.27
CA ARG A 46 -0.96 0.82 -15.34
C ARG A 46 -0.91 -0.70 -15.41
N TYR A 47 -2.07 -1.35 -15.51
CA TYR A 47 -2.14 -2.80 -15.69
C TYR A 47 -1.31 -3.20 -16.93
N ASN A 48 -0.45 -4.21 -16.75
CA ASN A 48 0.30 -4.96 -17.77
C ASN A 48 1.69 -4.46 -18.19
N PHE A 49 2.13 -3.26 -17.80
CA PHE A 49 3.48 -2.82 -18.15
C PHE A 49 3.99 -1.76 -17.16
N TRP A 50 4.66 -2.22 -16.12
CA TRP A 50 5.50 -1.34 -15.33
C TRP A 50 6.86 -1.99 -15.14
N TYR A 51 7.86 -1.13 -15.02
CA TYR A 51 9.25 -1.46 -14.72
C TYR A 51 9.37 -1.95 -13.27
N TYR A 52 8.72 -3.07 -12.92
CA TYR A 52 8.73 -3.60 -11.55
C TYR A 52 10.17 -3.80 -11.06
N GLY A 53 11.06 -4.33 -11.92
CA GLY A 53 12.48 -4.44 -11.60
C GLY A 53 13.09 -3.10 -11.16
N GLN A 54 13.01 -2.06 -12.00
CA GLN A 54 13.52 -0.74 -11.64
C GLN A 54 12.78 -0.10 -10.45
N TRP A 55 11.48 -0.36 -10.30
CA TRP A 55 10.72 0.16 -9.16
C TRP A 55 11.24 -0.39 -7.83
N TYR A 56 11.57 -1.68 -7.76
CA TYR A 56 12.13 -2.29 -6.54
C TYR A 56 13.64 -2.07 -6.39
N GLU A 57 14.39 -2.13 -7.48
CA GLU A 57 15.85 -2.18 -7.41
C GLU A 57 16.51 -0.80 -7.49
N ALA A 58 15.93 0.13 -8.27
CA ALA A 58 16.63 1.35 -8.65
C ALA A 58 16.98 2.22 -7.42
N PRO A 59 18.14 2.91 -7.46
CA PRO A 59 18.54 3.85 -6.42
C PRO A 59 17.44 4.86 -6.08
N ARG A 60 17.44 5.35 -4.84
CA ARG A 60 16.34 6.19 -4.33
C ARG A 60 16.12 7.47 -5.13
N ASP A 61 17.13 7.97 -5.83
CA ASP A 61 17.15 9.16 -6.69
C ASP A 61 16.72 8.87 -8.14
N ASP A 62 16.61 7.61 -8.56
CA ASP A 62 16.06 7.25 -9.86
C ASP A 62 14.55 7.60 -9.89
N PRO A 63 14.06 8.33 -10.90
CA PRO A 63 12.64 8.70 -11.03
C PRO A 63 11.66 7.53 -11.04
N ARG A 64 12.14 6.31 -11.35
CA ARG A 64 11.36 5.08 -11.43
C ARG A 64 11.36 4.29 -10.13
N SER A 65 12.23 4.62 -9.17
CA SER A 65 12.36 3.92 -7.90
C SER A 65 11.11 4.05 -7.04
N CYS A 66 10.78 3.01 -6.29
CA CYS A 66 9.70 3.01 -5.30
C CYS A 66 9.86 4.13 -4.27
N CYS A 67 11.10 4.47 -3.92
CA CYS A 67 11.46 5.51 -2.96
C CYS A 67 11.08 6.92 -3.42
N GLN A 68 10.76 7.10 -4.71
CA GLN A 68 10.18 8.36 -5.20
C GLN A 68 8.75 8.55 -4.71
N MET A 69 8.02 7.48 -4.42
CA MET A 69 6.64 7.49 -3.92
C MET A 69 5.67 8.32 -4.78
N ASN A 70 6.00 8.46 -6.07
CA ASN A 70 5.18 9.10 -7.10
C ASN A 70 4.24 8.10 -7.79
N LEU A 71 4.52 6.80 -7.66
CA LEU A 71 3.78 5.71 -8.26
C LEU A 71 3.42 4.64 -7.23
N ALA A 72 2.15 4.25 -7.22
CA ALA A 72 1.64 3.16 -6.41
C ALA A 72 1.42 1.91 -7.27
N ILE A 73 1.96 0.77 -6.84
CA ILE A 73 1.63 -0.54 -7.41
C ILE A 73 0.48 -1.17 -6.63
N SER A 74 -0.22 -2.13 -7.24
CA SER A 74 -1.29 -2.86 -6.55
C SER A 74 -0.74 -3.98 -5.68
N GLU A 75 -1.60 -4.52 -4.80
CA GLU A 75 -1.34 -5.74 -4.02
C GLU A 75 -0.96 -6.95 -4.91
N PHE A 76 -1.38 -6.93 -6.18
CA PHE A 76 -1.01 -7.93 -7.17
C PHE A 76 0.34 -7.65 -7.82
N GLY A 77 0.69 -6.37 -8.01
CA GLY A 77 1.98 -5.95 -8.56
C GLY A 77 3.15 -6.15 -7.58
N SER A 78 2.86 -6.32 -6.28
CA SER A 78 3.87 -6.58 -5.25
C SER A 78 4.07 -8.06 -4.91
N GLN A 79 3.45 -8.97 -5.65
CA GLN A 79 3.58 -10.40 -5.35
C GLN A 79 5.02 -10.89 -5.57
N GLY A 80 5.61 -11.48 -4.54
CA GLY A 80 6.97 -12.05 -4.58
C GLY A 80 8.10 -11.03 -4.42
N LEU A 81 7.81 -9.78 -4.06
CA LEU A 81 8.78 -8.72 -3.84
C LEU A 81 8.47 -7.99 -2.52
N GLU A 82 9.50 -7.64 -1.76
CA GLU A 82 9.36 -7.07 -0.42
C GLU A 82 9.82 -5.60 -0.38
N LEU A 83 9.17 -4.82 0.48
CA LEU A 83 9.57 -3.46 0.84
C LEU A 83 9.92 -3.45 2.33
N ASP A 84 10.97 -2.72 2.70
CA ASP A 84 11.32 -2.49 4.10
C ASP A 84 10.23 -1.70 4.84
N LEU A 85 9.56 -0.77 4.13
CA LEU A 85 8.44 0.00 4.67
C LEU A 85 7.40 0.29 3.58
N PRO A 86 6.39 -0.57 3.42
CA PRO A 86 5.27 -0.30 2.53
C PRO A 86 4.34 0.76 3.14
N ILE A 87 4.00 1.80 2.37
CA ILE A 87 2.89 2.72 2.66
C ILE A 87 1.65 2.19 1.96
N LEU A 88 0.63 1.80 2.74
CA LEU A 88 -0.56 1.14 2.24
C LEU A 88 -1.73 2.10 2.09
N CYS A 89 -2.23 2.23 0.87
CA CYS A 89 -3.39 3.03 0.50
C CYS A 89 -4.58 2.11 0.16
N TRP A 90 -5.36 1.72 1.17
CA TRP A 90 -6.55 0.88 0.96
C TRP A 90 -7.67 1.60 0.20
N GLY A 91 -7.74 2.92 0.30
CA GLY A 91 -8.83 3.70 -0.29
C GLY A 91 -10.20 3.22 0.23
N PRO A 92 -11.19 2.97 -0.65
CA PRO A 92 -12.53 2.58 -0.21
C PRO A 92 -12.63 1.12 0.24
N ASP A 93 -11.59 0.29 0.04
CA ASP A 93 -11.67 -1.15 0.33
C ASP A 93 -11.71 -1.46 1.83
N LEU A 94 -10.99 -0.66 2.62
CA LEU A 94 -10.81 -0.85 4.05
C LEU A 94 -10.57 0.52 4.70
N ILE A 95 -11.49 0.96 5.55
CA ILE A 95 -11.48 2.27 6.19
C ILE A 95 -11.41 2.07 7.70
N TRP A 96 -10.49 2.74 8.39
CA TRP A 96 -10.46 2.78 9.84
C TRP A 96 -11.40 3.89 10.36
N ASN A 97 -12.34 3.52 11.21
CA ASN A 97 -13.29 4.44 11.83
C ASN A 97 -13.06 4.54 13.35
N ASP A 98 -11.80 4.80 13.72
CA ASP A 98 -11.27 5.02 15.07
C ASP A 98 -11.33 3.82 16.04
N ASP A 99 -12.36 2.97 15.94
CA ASP A 99 -12.54 1.77 16.78
C ASP A 99 -12.39 0.45 16.01
N HIS A 100 -12.75 0.43 14.72
CA HIS A 100 -12.75 -0.79 13.92
C HIS A 100 -12.50 -0.53 12.43
N TRP A 101 -12.08 -1.60 11.74
CA TRP A 101 -11.98 -1.63 10.29
C TRP A 101 -13.35 -1.83 9.66
N GLN A 102 -13.74 -0.88 8.81
CA GLN A 102 -14.93 -0.97 7.97
C GLN A 102 -14.53 -1.46 6.58
N VAL A 103 -15.10 -2.59 6.18
CA VAL A 103 -14.88 -3.18 4.87
C VAL A 103 -16.02 -2.78 3.93
N LYS A 104 -15.69 -2.20 2.78
CA LYS A 104 -16.68 -1.98 1.73
C LYS A 104 -16.72 -3.17 0.78
N VAL A 105 -17.61 -4.13 1.08
CA VAL A 105 -17.87 -5.28 0.21
C VAL A 105 -19.01 -4.99 -0.75
N GLY A 106 -18.78 -5.27 -2.04
CA GLY A 106 -19.86 -5.37 -3.01
C GLY A 106 -20.72 -6.61 -2.73
N ARG A 107 -21.87 -6.74 -3.40
CA ARG A 107 -22.71 -7.95 -3.32
C ARG A 107 -22.01 -9.14 -3.97
N ALA A 108 -21.15 -9.84 -3.23
CA ALA A 108 -20.57 -11.10 -3.67
C ALA A 108 -21.62 -12.20 -3.53
N ARG A 109 -22.20 -12.66 -4.65
CA ARG A 109 -23.34 -13.60 -4.66
C ARG A 109 -23.01 -15.02 -4.17
N LEU A 110 -21.72 -15.36 -3.99
CA LEU A 110 -21.26 -16.73 -3.70
C LEU A 110 -20.15 -16.80 -2.63
N VAL A 111 -20.02 -15.75 -1.80
CA VAL A 111 -18.97 -15.71 -0.76
C VAL A 111 -19.62 -15.76 0.61
N LYS A 112 -19.22 -16.75 1.42
CA LYS A 112 -19.75 -16.96 2.78
C LYS A 112 -19.47 -15.79 3.71
N ASP A 113 -18.27 -15.21 3.61
CA ASP A 113 -17.83 -14.07 4.44
C ASP A 113 -16.96 -13.12 3.59
N PRO A 114 -17.57 -12.17 2.87
CA PRO A 114 -16.85 -11.28 1.97
C PRO A 114 -15.96 -10.29 2.71
N GLU A 115 -16.29 -9.97 3.96
CA GLU A 115 -15.50 -9.06 4.81
C GLU A 115 -14.19 -9.72 5.21
N LYS A 116 -14.25 -10.97 5.70
CA LYS A 116 -13.05 -11.74 6.07
C LYS A 116 -12.11 -11.95 4.88
N ILE A 117 -12.64 -12.19 3.67
CA ILE A 117 -11.80 -12.25 2.46
C ILE A 117 -11.10 -10.91 2.21
N ARG A 118 -11.80 -9.78 2.38
CA ARG A 118 -11.16 -8.46 2.21
C ARG A 118 -10.08 -8.24 3.25
N MET A 119 -10.37 -8.49 4.52
CA MET A 119 -9.37 -8.36 5.59
C MET A 119 -8.15 -9.23 5.30
N ASN A 120 -8.36 -10.50 4.89
CA ASN A 120 -7.27 -11.42 4.55
C ASN A 120 -6.41 -10.95 3.38
N ALA A 121 -6.98 -10.27 2.38
CA ALA A 121 -6.20 -9.73 1.26
C ALA A 121 -5.11 -8.73 1.70
N TYR A 122 -5.28 -8.12 2.87
CA TYR A 122 -4.33 -7.18 3.45
C TYR A 122 -3.57 -7.73 4.67
N ARG A 123 -3.84 -8.99 5.09
CA ARG A 123 -3.10 -9.68 6.17
C ARG A 123 -1.69 -10.12 5.78
N VAL A 124 -1.43 -10.25 4.48
CA VAL A 124 -0.13 -10.65 3.90
C VAL A 124 0.90 -9.52 3.84
N LEU A 125 0.54 -8.33 4.31
CA LEU A 125 1.45 -7.21 4.50
C LEU A 125 1.87 -7.20 5.97
N PRO A 126 3.16 -7.00 6.29
CA PRO A 126 3.80 -7.59 7.46
C PRO A 126 3.06 -7.32 8.77
N GLY A 127 2.52 -8.41 9.35
CA GLY A 127 2.28 -8.58 10.77
C GLY A 127 0.83 -8.87 11.19
N ASP A 128 0.68 -9.88 12.04
CA ASP A 128 -0.52 -10.39 12.71
C ASP A 128 -1.27 -9.39 13.62
N TYR A 129 -1.52 -8.16 13.15
CA TYR A 129 -2.08 -7.08 13.97
C TYR A 129 -3.60 -6.91 13.86
N PHE A 130 -4.27 -7.71 13.02
CA PHE A 130 -5.72 -7.66 12.89
C PHE A 130 -6.48 -8.20 14.12
N ASN A 131 -5.77 -8.82 15.09
CA ASN A 131 -6.36 -9.43 16.29
C ASN A 131 -5.97 -8.74 17.61
N GLN A 132 -5.34 -7.54 17.61
CA GLN A 132 -4.84 -6.90 18.84
C GLN A 132 -5.33 -5.47 19.09
N MET A 133 -6.47 -5.06 18.55
CA MET A 133 -7.11 -3.78 18.90
C MET A 133 -8.46 -4.02 19.58
N THR A 134 -8.39 -4.59 20.79
CA THR A 134 -9.41 -4.51 21.84
C THR A 134 -8.80 -3.80 23.04
#